data_AF-A0A560VQU9-F1
#
_entry.id   AF-A0A560VQU9-F1
#
_cell.length_a   1.000
_cell.length_b   1.000
_cell.length_c   1.000
_cell.angle_alpha   90.00
_cell.angle_beta   90.00
_cell.angle_gamma   90.00
#
_symmetry.space_group_name_H-M   'P 1'
#
loop_
_entity.id
_entity.type
_entity.pdbx_description
1 polymer ?
#
loop_
_entity_poly.entity_id
_entity_poly.type
_entity_poly.pdbx_seq_one_letter_code
_entity_poly.pdbx_strand_id
1 'polypeptide(L)'
;MLAIFEFEKKINGVLKAREIVKALTAEGKSLGVALRHRIGEELDGWEGPPAREIHKDVCLHGDYEIHYEIVPAYEPIPAGIVILRVWDTRQDR
;
A
#
# COMPACT_ATOMS: atom_id res chain seq x y z
N MET A 1 5.52 5.67 6.14
CA MET A 1 6.60 4.74 6.54
C MET A 1 7.25 5.07 7.89
N LEU A 2 7.62 6.33 8.18
CA LEU A 2 8.25 6.68 9.47
C LEU A 2 7.37 6.34 10.70
N ALA A 3 6.06 6.58 10.63
CA ALA A 3 5.15 6.24 11.73
C ALA A 3 5.10 4.73 12.03
N ILE A 4 5.06 3.88 10.98
CA ILE A 4 5.14 2.42 11.12
C ILE A 4 6.49 2.02 11.73
N PHE A 5 7.58 2.63 11.28
CA PHE A 5 8.90 2.36 11.83
C PHE A 5 8.97 2.64 13.34
N GLU A 6 8.52 3.81 13.79
CA GLU A 6 8.55 4.16 15.22
C GLU A 6 7.60 3.29 16.05
N PHE A 7 6.44 2.94 15.50
CA PHE A 7 5.53 2.00 16.15
C PHE A 7 6.18 0.62 16.32
N GLU A 8 6.67 0.03 15.24
CA GLU A 8 7.34 -1.27 15.26
C GLU A 8 8.58 -1.28 16.14
N LYS A 9 9.34 -0.19 16.14
CA LYS A 9 10.51 -0.04 16.99
C LYS A 9 10.12 -0.06 18.47
N LYS A 10 8.98 0.52 18.83
CA LYS A 10 8.47 0.53 20.21
C LYS A 10 8.07 -0.87 20.68
N ILE A 11 7.47 -1.68 19.81
CA ILE A 11 6.91 -3.00 20.19
C ILE A 11 7.88 -4.17 19.95
N ASN A 12 8.66 -4.12 18.86
CA ASN A 12 9.48 -5.23 18.38
C ASN A 12 10.98 -4.89 18.30
N GLY A 13 11.36 -3.63 18.56
CA GLY A 13 12.73 -3.16 18.49
C GLY A 13 13.19 -2.74 17.09
N VAL A 14 14.35 -2.05 17.04
CA VAL A 14 14.85 -1.36 15.85
C VAL A 14 15.10 -2.31 14.66
N LEU A 15 15.64 -3.51 14.91
CA LEU A 15 15.96 -4.46 13.85
C LEU A 15 14.70 -4.90 13.12
N LYS A 16 13.66 -5.29 13.87
CA LYS A 16 12.40 -5.75 13.29
C LYS A 16 11.66 -4.64 12.56
N ALA A 17 11.68 -3.42 13.12
CA ALA A 17 11.12 -2.25 12.46
C ALA A 17 11.75 -1.98 11.08
N ARG A 18 13.09 -2.13 10.96
CA ARG A 18 13.77 -2.00 9.67
C ARG A 18 13.37 -3.08 8.67
N GLU A 19 13.25 -4.33 9.13
CA GLU A 19 12.79 -5.44 8.29
C GLU A 19 11.39 -5.19 7.73
N ILE A 20 10.46 -4.75 8.58
CA ILE A 20 9.08 -4.47 8.20
C ILE A 20 9.01 -3.33 7.18
N VAL A 21 9.71 -2.22 7.43
CA VAL A 21 9.77 -1.10 6.47
C VAL A 21 10.34 -1.56 5.13
N LYS A 22 11.38 -2.39 5.15
CA LYS A 22 11.98 -2.95 3.93
C LYS A 22 10.99 -3.85 3.18
N ALA A 23 10.26 -4.71 3.90
CA ALA A 23 9.26 -5.60 3.33
C ALA A 23 8.10 -4.81 2.71
N LEU A 24 7.53 -3.84 3.43
CA LEU A 24 6.50 -2.93 2.91
C LEU A 24 6.97 -2.14 1.69
N THR A 25 8.23 -1.71 1.66
CA THR A 25 8.81 -1.04 0.49
C THR A 25 8.92 -2.00 -0.70
N ALA A 26 9.23 -3.27 -0.46
CA ALA A 26 9.26 -4.30 -1.51
C ALA A 26 7.86 -4.59 -2.04
N GLU A 27 6.84 -4.66 -1.17
CA GLU A 27 5.44 -4.79 -1.57
C GLU A 27 4.98 -3.60 -2.42
N GLY A 28 5.25 -2.36 -1.99
CA GLY A 28 4.94 -1.17 -2.80
C GLY A 28 5.59 -1.18 -4.18
N LYS A 29 6.82 -1.73 -4.29
CA LYS A 29 7.49 -1.91 -5.59
C LYS A 29 6.88 -3.04 -6.42
N SER A 30 6.42 -4.12 -5.80
CA SER A 30 5.82 -5.27 -6.49
C SER A 30 4.52 -4.88 -7.18
N LEU A 31 3.77 -3.92 -6.62
CA LEU A 31 2.56 -3.36 -7.26
C LEU A 31 2.85 -2.76 -8.64
N GLY A 32 4.05 -2.18 -8.84
CA GLY A 32 4.44 -1.61 -10.14
C GLY A 32 4.65 -2.65 -11.25
N VAL A 33 4.64 -3.95 -10.92
CA VAL A 33 4.69 -5.02 -11.92
C VAL A 33 3.35 -5.10 -12.65
N ALA A 34 3.40 -5.32 -13.97
CA ALA A 34 2.21 -5.44 -14.81
C ALA A 34 1.20 -6.44 -14.22
N LEU A 35 -0.09 -6.09 -14.27
CA LEU A 35 -1.22 -6.86 -13.75
C LEU A 35 -1.33 -6.97 -12.22
N ARG A 36 -0.26 -6.74 -11.44
CA ARG A 36 -0.31 -6.88 -9.97
C ARG A 36 -1.16 -5.82 -9.28
N HIS A 37 -1.21 -4.63 -9.86
CA HIS A 37 -1.86 -3.45 -9.28
C HIS A 37 -3.38 -3.46 -9.33
N ARG A 38 -3.99 -4.28 -10.19
CA ARG A 38 -5.47 -4.44 -10.25
C ARG A 38 -5.97 -5.71 -9.56
N ILE A 39 -5.10 -6.44 -8.86
CA ILE A 39 -5.51 -7.62 -8.08
C ILE A 39 -6.15 -7.21 -6.75
N GLY A 40 -5.70 -6.08 -6.17
CA GLY A 40 -6.26 -5.54 -4.92
C GLY A 40 -7.70 -5.05 -5.08
N GLU A 41 -8.41 -4.92 -3.96
CA GLU A 41 -9.78 -4.42 -3.93
C GLU A 41 -9.81 -2.96 -4.38
N GLU A 42 -10.58 -2.65 -5.43
CA GLU A 42 -10.85 -1.27 -5.84
C GLU A 42 -11.70 -0.59 -4.77
N LEU A 43 -11.33 0.64 -4.41
CA LEU A 43 -12.03 1.45 -3.42
C LEU A 43 -12.98 2.42 -4.12
N ASP A 44 -14.27 2.20 -3.90
CA ASP A 44 -15.33 3.08 -4.39
C ASP A 44 -15.25 4.49 -3.80
N GLY A 45 -15.88 5.45 -4.49
CA GLY A 45 -16.05 6.83 -4.00
C GLY A 45 -15.12 7.86 -4.63
N TRP A 46 -14.34 7.48 -5.65
CA TRP A 46 -13.41 8.37 -6.37
C TRP A 46 -13.72 8.55 -7.86
N GLU A 47 -14.96 8.27 -8.26
CA GLU A 47 -15.44 8.30 -9.65
C GLU A 47 -15.60 9.74 -10.23
N GLY A 48 -15.56 10.76 -9.37
CA GLY A 48 -15.74 12.17 -9.77
C GLY A 48 -14.49 12.78 -10.40
N PRO A 49 -14.61 13.84 -11.24
CA PRO A 49 -13.47 14.46 -11.90
C PRO A 49 -12.56 15.22 -10.90
N PRO A 50 -11.22 14.99 -10.95
CA PRO A 50 -10.54 14.01 -11.80
C PRO A 50 -10.75 12.58 -11.29
N ALA A 51 -11.14 11.67 -12.20
CA ALA A 51 -11.38 10.27 -11.86
C ALA A 51 -10.10 9.63 -11.31
N ARG A 52 -10.22 8.84 -10.24
CA ARG A 52 -9.09 8.15 -9.61
C ARG A 52 -9.40 6.67 -9.48
N GLU A 53 -8.43 5.86 -9.86
CA GLU A 53 -8.47 4.40 -9.69
C GLU A 53 -7.64 4.07 -8.45
N ILE A 54 -8.30 3.86 -7.32
CA ILE A 54 -7.65 3.61 -6.03
C ILE A 54 -7.94 2.17 -5.61
N HIS A 55 -6.91 1.46 -5.20
CA HIS A 55 -7.02 0.11 -4.68
C HIS A 55 -6.42 0.03 -3.28
N LYS A 56 -6.81 -1.02 -2.56
CA LYS A 56 -6.11 -1.50 -1.37
C LYS A 56 -5.64 -2.93 -1.55
N ASP A 57 -4.54 -3.25 -0.90
CA ASP A 57 -4.05 -4.62 -0.83
C ASP A 57 -3.55 -4.95 0.57
N VAL A 58 -3.85 -6.16 1.02
CA VAL A 58 -3.48 -6.67 2.33
C VAL A 58 -2.18 -7.47 2.17
N CYS A 59 -1.15 -7.08 2.91
CA CYS A 59 0.19 -7.65 2.77
C CYS A 59 0.77 -8.11 4.11
N LEU A 60 1.93 -8.76 4.05
CA LEU A 60 2.64 -9.29 5.21
C LEU A 60 1.74 -10.11 6.14
N HIS A 61 1.09 -11.14 5.59
CA HIS A 61 0.21 -12.07 6.33
C HIS A 61 -1.04 -11.44 6.98
N GLY A 62 -1.45 -10.24 6.56
CA GLY A 62 -2.64 -9.58 7.09
C GLY A 62 -2.36 -8.45 8.06
N ASP A 63 -1.10 -8.20 8.40
CA ASP A 63 -0.73 -7.20 9.40
C ASP A 63 -0.80 -5.76 8.85
N TYR A 64 -0.73 -5.59 7.53
CA TYR A 64 -0.75 -4.27 6.90
C TYR A 64 -1.64 -4.22 5.67
N GLU A 65 -2.12 -3.01 5.40
CA GLU A 65 -2.88 -2.66 4.21
C GLU A 65 -2.19 -1.51 3.49
N ILE A 66 -2.00 -1.63 2.18
CA ILE A 66 -1.41 -0.58 1.33
C ILE A 66 -2.51 -0.02 0.46
N HIS A 67 -2.78 1.29 0.58
CA HIS A 67 -3.66 2.02 -0.33
C HIS A 67 -2.82 2.69 -1.40
N TYR A 68 -3.21 2.54 -2.64
CA TYR A 68 -2.47 3.07 -3.77
C TYR A 68 -3.38 3.49 -4.91
N GLU A 69 -2.91 4.44 -5.69
CA GLU A 69 -3.58 4.97 -6.87
C GLU A 69 -2.83 4.54 -8.13
N ILE A 70 -3.56 4.09 -9.13
CA ILE A 70 -3.04 3.82 -10.47
C ILE A 70 -3.12 5.11 -11.29
N VAL A 71 -2.02 5.49 -11.94
CA VAL A 71 -1.93 6.76 -12.68
C VAL A 71 -1.41 6.51 -14.10
N PRO A 72 -2.12 6.96 -15.15
CA PRO A 72 -3.49 7.50 -15.13
C PRO A 72 -4.53 6.45 -14.72
N ALA A 73 -5.65 6.91 -14.17
CA ALA A 73 -6.76 6.03 -13.81
C ALA A 73 -7.32 5.31 -15.04
N TYR A 74 -7.61 4.03 -14.89
CA TYR A 74 -8.22 3.12 -15.87
C TYR A 74 -7.40 2.90 -17.15
N GLU A 75 -6.15 3.34 -17.19
CA GLU A 75 -5.28 3.12 -18.34
C GLU A 75 -4.85 1.64 -18.41
N PRO A 76 -5.00 0.95 -19.56
CA PRO A 76 -4.56 -0.44 -19.70
C PRO A 76 -3.08 -0.66 -19.34
N ILE A 77 -2.23 0.33 -19.65
CA ILE A 77 -0.81 0.34 -19.30
C ILE A 77 -0.56 1.62 -18.49
N PRO A 78 -0.70 1.58 -17.16
CA PRO A 78 -0.51 2.76 -16.35
C PRO A 78 0.95 3.23 -16.38
N ALA A 79 1.14 4.54 -16.30
CA ALA A 79 2.48 5.14 -16.23
C ALA A 79 3.15 4.87 -14.89
N GLY A 80 2.35 4.66 -13.84
CA GLY A 80 2.86 4.29 -12.53
C GLY A 80 1.78 4.10 -11.47
N ILE A 81 2.26 3.91 -10.25
CA ILE A 81 1.44 3.73 -9.05
C ILE A 81 1.96 4.65 -7.96
N VAL A 82 1.03 5.26 -7.24
CA VAL A 82 1.32 6.14 -6.12
C VAL A 82 0.81 5.48 -4.84
N ILE A 83 1.72 5.21 -3.90
CA ILE A 83 1.33 4.73 -2.57
C ILE A 83 0.75 5.92 -1.79
N LEU A 84 -0.55 5.84 -1.45
CA LEU A 84 -1.26 6.88 -0.72
C LEU A 84 -1.10 6.71 0.79
N ARG A 85 -1.23 5.47 1.27
CA ARG A 85 -1.20 5.15 2.69
C ARG A 85 -0.69 3.73 2.89
N VAL A 86 -0.04 3.52 4.02
CA VAL A 86 0.15 2.18 4.59
C VAL A 86 -0.48 2.19 5.98
N TRP A 87 -1.34 1.22 6.25
CA TRP A 87 -2.09 1.06 7.48
C TRP A 87 -1.69 -0.22 8.19
N ASP A 88 -1.70 -0.20 9.52
CA ASP A 88 -1.47 -1.35 10.37
C ASP A 88 -2.83 -1.84 10.86
N THR A 89 -3.22 -3.05 10.44
CA THR A 89 -4.57 -3.59 10.68
C THR A 89 -4.83 -3.89 12.15
N ARG A 90 -3.78 -3.96 12.98
CA ARG A 90 -3.89 -4.18 14.42
C ARG A 90 -4.33 -2.91 15.16
N GLN A 91 -4.29 -1.74 14.54
CA GLN A 91 -4.79 -0.50 15.16
C GLN A 91 -6.32 -0.46 15.29
N ASP A 92 -7.03 -1.31 14.54
CA ASP A 92 -8.49 -1.43 14.61
C ASP A 92 -8.97 -2.47 15.66
N ARG A 93 -8.06 -3.15 16.35
CA ARG A 93 -8.33 -4.17 17.39
C ARG A 93 -7.96 -3.69 18.78
#